data_AF-A0A847CIF2-F1
#
_entry.id   AF-A0A847CIF2-F1
#
_cell.length_a   1.000
_cell.length_b   1.000
_cell.length_c   1.000
_cell.angle_alpha   90.00
_cell.angle_beta   90.00
_cell.angle_gamma   90.00
#
_symmetry.space_group_name_H-M   'P 1'
#
loop_
_entity.id
_entity.type
_entity.pdbx_description
1 polymer ?
#
loop_
_entity_poly.entity_id
_entity_poly.type
_entity_poly.pdbx_seq_one_letter_code
_entity_poly.pdbx_strand_id
1 'polypeptide(L)' 'MSKAKAKRSINLEDFKKSMESIFSTSIIEETLNESLFAYKYSQTLMSDIGDIVEILDQLKPVYNFKHIK' A
#
# COMPACT_ATOMS: atom_id res chain seq x y z
N MET A 1 6.20 0.58 9.46
CA MET A 1 7.43 1.38 9.24
C MET A 1 7.17 2.84 9.61
N SER A 2 8.16 3.66 9.97
CA SER A 2 7.94 5.10 10.18
C SER A 2 7.87 5.86 8.85
N LYS A 3 7.16 7.00 8.79
CA LYS A 3 7.03 7.81 7.56
C LYS A 3 8.38 8.22 6.98
N ALA A 4 9.30 8.67 7.83
CA ALA A 4 10.64 9.07 7.44
C ALA A 4 11.47 7.90 6.88
N LYS A 5 11.31 6.70 7.46
CA LYS A 5 11.99 5.49 6.97
C LYS A 5 11.43 5.07 5.61
N ALA A 6 10.11 5.14 5.43
CA ALA A 6 9.47 4.82 4.16
C ALA A 6 10.02 5.67 2.99
N LYS A 7 10.13 6.99 3.17
CA LYS A 7 10.68 7.89 2.15
C LYS A 7 12.13 7.61 1.77
N ARG A 8 12.94 7.05 2.68
CA ARG A 8 14.37 6.75 2.44
C ARG A 8 14.62 5.37 1.86
N SER A 9 13.71 4.43 2.13
CA SER A 9 13.94 3.00 1.87
C SER A 9 13.12 2.45 0.70
N ILE A 10 12.07 3.15 0.29
CA ILE A 10 11.18 2.68 -0.79
C ILE A 10 11.60 3.36 -2.09
N ASN A 11 11.86 2.56 -3.12
CA ASN A 11 12.11 3.04 -4.45
C ASN A 11 10.79 3.39 -5.15
N LEU A 12 10.73 4.57 -5.78
CA LEU A 12 9.54 5.02 -6.51
C LEU A 12 9.20 4.11 -7.70
N GLU A 13 10.20 3.55 -8.38
CA GLU A 13 10.01 2.67 -9.52
C GLU A 13 9.37 1.34 -9.10
N ASP A 14 9.81 0.78 -7.97
CA ASP A 14 9.19 -0.42 -7.41
C ASP A 14 7.75 -0.14 -6.96
N PHE A 15 7.48 1.07 -6.44
CA PHE A 15 6.13 1.49 -6.12
C PHE A 15 5.24 1.60 -7.37
N LYS A 16 5.74 2.20 -8.46
CA LYS A 16 5.02 2.25 -9.74
C LYS A 16 4.72 0.86 -10.28
N LYS A 17 5.73 -0.01 -10.34
CA LYS A 17 5.59 -1.41 -10.78
C LYS A 17 4.53 -2.16 -9.99
N SER A 18 4.55 -2.01 -8.66
CA SER A 18 3.59 -2.69 -7.80
C SER A 18 2.15 -2.24 -7.97
N MET A 19 1.92 -1.10 -8.63
CA MET A 19 0.61 -0.50 -8.85
C MET A 19 0.21 -0.50 -10.34
N GLU A 20 0.95 -1.18 -11.23
CA GLU A 20 0.70 -1.16 -12.69
C GLU A 20 -0.72 -1.59 -13.09
N SER A 21 -1.34 -2.48 -12.31
CA SER A 21 -2.72 -2.94 -12.53
C SER A 21 -3.78 -2.00 -11.97
N ILE A 22 -3.38 -0.90 -11.33
CA ILE A 22 -4.25 0.06 -10.64
C ILE A 22 -4.04 1.43 -11.29
N PHE A 23 -5.11 1.99 -11.84
CA PHE A 23 -5.02 3.36 -12.35
C PHE A 23 -4.71 4.32 -11.19
N SER A 24 -3.69 5.16 -11.34
CA SER A 24 -3.35 6.14 -10.31
C SER A 24 -2.68 7.36 -10.90
N THR A 25 -3.07 8.53 -10.38
CA THR A 25 -2.46 9.82 -10.71
C THR A 25 -1.55 10.33 -9.58
N SER A 26 -1.37 9.53 -8.52
CA SER A 26 -0.75 9.98 -7.27
C SER A 26 0.39 9.08 -6.81
N ILE A 27 1.12 8.46 -7.75
CA ILE A 27 2.33 7.67 -7.46
C ILE A 27 3.56 8.55 -7.70
N ILE A 28 3.94 9.28 -6.66
CA ILE A 28 5.02 10.27 -6.65
C ILE A 28 5.80 10.19 -5.33
N GLU A 29 6.95 10.88 -5.24
CA GLU A 29 7.83 10.84 -4.07
C GLU A 29 7.14 11.25 -2.76
N GLU A 30 6.25 12.22 -2.84
CA GLU A 30 5.47 12.76 -1.74
C GLU A 30 4.58 11.69 -1.09
N THR A 31 4.16 10.70 -1.86
CA THR A 31 3.24 9.62 -1.47
C THR A 31 3.93 8.31 -1.09
N LEU A 32 5.27 8.25 -1.12
CA LEU A 32 6.03 7.01 -0.83
C LEU A 32 5.73 6.44 0.57
N ASN A 33 5.51 7.30 1.55
CA ASN A 33 5.15 6.88 2.91
C ASN A 33 3.74 6.28 3.05
N GLU A 34 2.98 6.26 1.97
CA GLU A 34 1.65 5.64 1.89
C GLU A 34 1.60 4.53 0.84
N SER A 35 2.74 4.16 0.26
CA SER A 35 2.83 2.99 -0.61
C SER A 35 2.50 1.71 0.17
N LEU A 36 2.17 0.63 -0.53
CA LEU A 36 1.89 -0.66 0.10
C LEU A 36 3.07 -1.15 0.97
N PHE A 37 4.30 -0.80 0.57
CA PHE A 37 5.54 -1.16 1.27
C PHE A 37 5.71 -0.42 2.60
N ALA A 38 4.96 0.66 2.86
CA ALA A 38 4.97 1.37 4.14
C ALA A 38 4.31 0.57 5.28
N TYR A 39 3.43 -0.37 4.93
CA TYR A 39 2.59 -1.13 5.85
C TYR A 39 3.13 -2.55 6.10
N LYS A 40 2.55 -3.23 7.08
CA LYS A 40 2.77 -4.67 7.30
C LYS A 40 2.05 -5.46 6.20
N TYR A 41 2.56 -6.64 5.87
CA TYR A 41 1.91 -7.52 4.92
C TYR A 41 0.52 -7.94 5.40
N SER A 42 -0.46 -7.84 4.51
CA SER A 42 -1.86 -8.21 4.78
C SER A 42 -2.01 -9.67 5.22
N GLN A 43 -1.15 -10.56 4.71
CA GLN A 43 -1.12 -11.97 5.10
C GLN A 43 -0.85 -12.15 6.59
N THR A 44 0.10 -11.40 7.17
CA THR A 44 0.38 -11.45 8.60
C THR A 44 -0.84 -11.03 9.41
N LEU A 45 -1.51 -9.96 8.99
CA LEU A 45 -2.73 -9.51 9.65
C LEU A 45 -3.82 -10.58 9.60
N MET A 46 -4.04 -11.21 8.43
CA MET A 46 -5.03 -12.28 8.27
C MET A 46 -4.73 -13.49 9.16
N SER A 47 -3.45 -13.86 9.33
CA SER A 47 -3.05 -14.91 10.26
C SER A 47 -3.27 -14.54 11.72
N ASP A 48 -3.03 -13.27 12.10
CA ASP A 48 -3.13 -12.81 13.49
C ASP A 48 -4.58 -12.76 14.01
N ILE A 49 -5.56 -12.48 13.13
CA ILE A 49 -6.97 -12.31 13.53
C ILE A 49 -7.92 -13.36 12.94
N GLY A 50 -7.42 -14.28 12.13
CA GLY A 50 -8.24 -15.22 11.35
C GLY A 50 -9.17 -16.09 12.18
N ASP A 51 -8.82 -16.40 13.42
CA ASP A 51 -9.65 -17.23 14.31
C ASP A 51 -10.85 -16.47 14.92
N ILE A 52 -10.88 -15.14 14.84
CA ILE A 52 -11.90 -14.28 15.47
C ILE A 52 -12.73 -13.47 14.47
N VAL A 53 -12.42 -13.55 13.17
CA VAL A 53 -13.16 -12.84 12.12
C VAL A 53 -13.52 -13.77 10.98
N GLU A 54 -14.64 -13.48 10.32
CA GLU A 54 -15.03 -14.10 9.07
C GLU A 54 -14.76 -13.12 7.92
N ILE A 55 -14.05 -13.58 6.87
CA ILE A 55 -13.80 -12.78 5.67
C ILE A 55 -14.97 -13.00 4.72
N LEU A 56 -15.82 -11.98 4.57
CA LEU A 56 -16.95 -12.01 3.64
C LEU A 56 -16.51 -11.81 2.18
N ASP A 57 -15.67 -10.80 1.94
CA ASP A 57 -15.22 -10.41 0.60
C ASP A 57 -13.82 -9.79 0.61
N GLN A 58 -13.12 -9.89 -0.53
CA GLN A 58 -11.82 -9.24 -0.76
C GLN A 58 -11.90 -8.26 -1.95
N LEU A 59 -11.80 -6.96 -1.64
CA LEU A 59 -11.83 -5.92 -2.66
C LEU A 59 -10.42 -5.64 -3.19
N LYS A 60 -10.30 -5.56 -4.53
CA LYS A 60 -9.07 -5.13 -5.21
C LYS A 60 -9.31 -3.74 -5.81
N PRO A 61 -8.48 -2.73 -5.46
CA PRO A 61 -8.65 -1.40 -6.01
C PRO A 61 -8.32 -1.38 -7.50
N VAL A 62 -9.11 -0.66 -8.29
CA VAL A 62 -8.83 -0.37 -9.71
C VAL A 62 -8.40 1.09 -9.92
N TYR A 63 -8.68 1.95 -8.94
CA TYR A 63 -8.31 3.35 -8.94
C TYR A 63 -7.74 3.74 -7.58
N ASN A 64 -6.61 4.44 -7.61
CA ASN A 64 -5.96 5.00 -6.43
C ASN A 64 -5.82 6.53 -6.58
N PHE A 65 -6.59 7.24 -5.75
CA PHE A 65 -6.59 8.70 -5.65
C PHE A 65 -6.10 9.12 -4.26
N LYS A 66 -5.06 9.94 -4.22
CA LYS A 66 -4.50 10.49 -2.98
C LYS A 66 -4.30 11.98 -3.12
N HIS A 67 -4.45 12.70 -2.00
CA HIS A 67 -4.18 14.12 -1.95
C HIS A 67 -2.67 14.37 -2.13
N ILE A 68 -2.31 15.14 -3.16
CA ILE A 68 -0.95 15.61 -3.39
C ILE A 68 -0.86 17.01 -2.80
N LYS A 69 0.07 17.22 -1.86
CA LYS A 69 0.34 18.53 -1.26
C LYS A 69 1.40 19.27 -2.04
#